data_AF-A0A9W6K4X8-F1
#
_entry.id   AF-A0A9W6K4X8-F1
#
_cell.length_a   1.000
_cell.length_b   1.000
_cell.length_c   1.000
_cell.angle_alpha   90.00
_cell.angle_beta   90.00
_cell.angle_gamma   90.00
#
_symmetry.space_group_name_H-M   'P 1'
#
loop_
_entity.id
_entity.type
_entity.pdbx_description
1 polymer ?
#
loop_
_entity_poly.entity_id
_entity_poly.type
_entity_poly.pdbx_seq_one_letter_code
_entity_poly.pdbx_strand_id
1 'polypeptide(L)'
;MLARRWLPLLLLGCVLPLHAQVYTWVDENGQKHFGNQPPATQVVKEVKINQGYVSDGPPPQAASATNSATAESSTDSQGSDDQKMCSEAMRWTAIDLPNLKEIAGERKQRGDLTSEQYKQAIQALDQAQSEITLQGCLASTGKEREQYKCLSGGAGVLVCSGALGTLN
;
A
#
# COMPACT_ATOMS: atom_id res chain seq x y z
N MET A 1 14.92 35.85 -48.37
CA MET A 1 14.08 34.69 -48.00
C MET A 1 14.86 33.66 -47.17
N LEU A 2 15.48 34.04 -46.05
CA LEU A 2 16.22 33.09 -45.19
C LEU A 2 15.71 33.04 -43.73
N ALA A 3 15.02 34.07 -43.24
CA ALA A 3 14.59 34.14 -41.84
C ALA A 3 13.39 33.24 -41.49
N ARG A 4 12.63 32.75 -42.48
CA ARG A 4 11.40 31.94 -42.24
C ARG A 4 11.65 30.43 -42.20
N ARG A 5 12.89 29.98 -42.45
CA ARG A 5 13.25 28.54 -42.44
C ARG A 5 13.82 28.06 -41.09
N TRP A 6 14.03 28.96 -40.14
CA TRP A 6 14.66 28.66 -38.85
C TRP A 6 13.66 28.53 -37.70
N LEU A 7 12.40 28.88 -37.93
CA LEU A 7 11.32 28.76 -36.95
C LEU A 7 10.99 27.30 -36.53
N PRO A 8 11.01 26.28 -37.41
CA PRO A 8 10.75 24.90 -36.97
C PRO A 8 11.97 24.26 -36.27
N LEU A 9 13.19 24.78 -36.49
CA LEU A 9 14.40 24.27 -35.85
C LEU A 9 14.55 24.75 -34.40
N LEU A 10 14.00 25.93 -34.08
CA LEU A 10 14.02 26.49 -32.72
C LEU A 10 12.95 25.87 -31.81
N LEU A 11 11.86 25.34 -32.38
CA LEU A 11 10.78 24.66 -31.65
C LEU A 11 11.10 23.20 -31.28
N LEU A 12 12.11 22.58 -31.91
CA LEU A 12 12.49 21.19 -31.66
C LEU A 12 13.50 21.03 -30.49
N GLY A 13 14.00 22.13 -29.92
CA GLY A 13 15.02 22.11 -28.87
C GLY A 13 14.52 22.10 -27.42
N CYS A 14 13.21 22.17 -27.17
CA CYS A 14 12.63 22.34 -25.82
C CYS A 14 12.14 21.04 -25.15
N VAL A 15 12.71 19.88 -25.48
CA VAL A 15 12.36 18.61 -24.81
C VAL A 15 13.59 18.06 -24.09
N LEU A 16 13.99 18.71 -23.00
CA LEU A 16 14.96 18.15 -22.05
C LEU A 16 14.20 17.35 -20.99
N PRO A 17 14.42 16.04 -20.82
CA PRO A 17 13.88 15.31 -19.69
C PRO A 17 14.60 15.77 -18.42
N LEU A 18 13.92 16.51 -17.55
CA LEU A 18 14.36 16.70 -16.16
C LEU A 18 14.26 15.35 -15.45
N HIS A 19 15.35 14.58 -15.44
CA HIS A 19 15.47 13.42 -14.56
C HIS A 19 15.60 13.91 -13.11
N ALA A 20 14.47 13.98 -12.40
CA ALA A 20 14.44 14.17 -10.94
C ALA A 20 14.95 12.89 -10.27
N GLN A 21 16.26 12.81 -10.06
CA GLN A 21 16.87 11.71 -9.30
C GLN A 21 16.68 12.01 -7.80
N VAL A 22 15.90 11.17 -7.14
CA VAL A 22 15.69 11.23 -5.68
C VAL A 22 16.75 10.35 -5.02
N TYR A 23 17.58 10.96 -4.18
CA TYR A 23 18.62 10.27 -3.43
C TYR A 23 18.15 9.97 -2.02
N THR A 24 18.64 8.87 -1.45
CA THR A 24 18.40 8.52 -0.03
C THR A 24 19.70 8.54 0.76
N TRP A 25 19.64 9.09 1.96
CA TRP A 25 20.74 9.05 2.92
C TRP A 25 20.20 8.82 4.33
N VAL A 26 21.10 8.40 5.23
CA VAL A 26 20.81 8.19 6.64
C VAL A 26 21.52 9.28 7.43
N ASP A 27 20.79 9.99 8.29
CA ASP A 27 21.39 10.98 9.18
C ASP A 27 22.06 10.34 10.41
N GLU A 28 22.72 11.16 11.23
CA GLU A 28 23.43 10.71 12.44
C GLU A 28 22.52 10.06 13.48
N ASN A 29 21.20 10.30 13.40
CA ASN A 29 20.19 9.72 14.28
C ASN A 29 19.58 8.43 13.69
N GLY A 30 20.09 7.94 12.56
CA GLY A 30 19.60 6.73 11.90
C GLY A 30 18.31 6.93 11.09
N GLN A 31 17.86 8.18 10.87
CA GLN A 31 16.66 8.46 10.10
C GLN A 31 16.98 8.52 8.60
N LYS A 32 16.14 7.85 7.80
CA LYS A 32 16.25 7.84 6.33
C LYS A 32 15.56 9.06 5.74
N HIS A 33 16.31 9.87 5.01
CA HIS A 33 15.83 11.04 4.28
C HIS A 33 15.83 10.78 2.77
N PHE A 34 14.96 11.48 2.04
CA PHE A 34 14.83 11.42 0.58
C PHE A 34 14.80 12.84 0.01
N GLY A 35 15.65 13.16 -0.97
CA GLY A 35 15.70 14.50 -1.54
C GLY A 35 16.56 14.62 -2.79
N ASN A 36 16.45 15.78 -3.46
CA ASN A 36 17.09 16.05 -4.75
C ASN A 36 18.50 16.68 -4.63
N GLN A 37 19.03 16.87 -3.42
CA GLN A 37 20.32 17.51 -3.21
C GLN A 37 21.07 16.86 -2.04
N PRO A 38 22.16 16.11 -2.29
CA PRO A 38 22.99 15.56 -1.22
C PRO A 38 23.87 16.66 -0.58
N PRO A 39 24.07 16.67 0.75
CA PRO A 39 25.12 17.47 1.37
C PRO A 39 26.50 16.94 0.98
N ALA A 40 27.46 17.85 0.77
CA ALA A 40 28.72 17.63 0.04
C ALA A 40 29.76 16.67 0.67
N THR A 41 29.41 15.93 1.71
CA THR A 41 30.36 15.06 2.42
C THR A 41 29.62 13.87 3.03
N GLN A 42 29.36 12.83 2.23
CA GLN A 42 29.43 11.43 2.67
C GLN A 42 29.26 10.44 1.51
N VAL A 43 29.87 9.27 1.67
CA VAL A 43 29.98 8.20 0.67
C VAL A 43 28.61 7.58 0.43
N VAL A 44 28.06 7.82 -0.77
CA VAL A 44 26.78 7.28 -1.22
C VAL A 44 26.95 5.82 -1.62
N LYS A 45 26.16 4.91 -1.02
CA LYS A 45 25.95 3.55 -1.55
C LYS A 45 24.63 3.54 -2.31
N GLU A 46 24.71 3.22 -3.60
CA GLU A 46 23.55 3.10 -4.49
C GLU A 46 22.69 1.91 -4.06
N VAL A 47 21.46 2.19 -3.58
CA VAL A 47 20.46 1.16 -3.28
C VAL A 47 19.47 1.14 -4.43
N LYS A 48 19.51 0.07 -5.23
CA LYS A 48 18.57 -0.14 -6.33
C LYS A 48 17.18 -0.44 -5.75
N ILE A 49 16.25 0.48 -5.97
CA ILE A 49 14.84 0.30 -5.59
C ILE A 49 14.24 -0.77 -6.50
N ASN A 50 13.90 -1.93 -5.94
CA ASN A 50 13.06 -2.91 -6.64
C ASN A 50 11.63 -2.38 -6.64
N GLN A 51 11.21 -1.79 -7.76
CA GLN A 51 9.80 -1.54 -8.00
C GLN A 51 9.06 -2.88 -8.07
N GLY A 52 7.87 -2.92 -7.48
CA GLY A 52 6.98 -4.08 -7.53
C GLY A 52 6.78 -4.56 -8.96
N TYR A 53 7.23 -5.80 -9.18
CA TYR A 53 6.76 -6.81 -10.13
C TYR A 53 6.19 -6.34 -11.49
N VAL A 54 7.02 -6.48 -12.54
CA VAL A 54 6.56 -6.82 -13.89
C VAL A 54 6.96 -8.27 -14.15
N SER A 55 5.99 -9.17 -14.22
CA SER A 55 6.19 -10.54 -14.73
C SER A 55 6.21 -10.50 -16.24
N ASP A 56 7.36 -10.81 -16.83
CA ASP A 56 7.47 -11.50 -18.12
C ASP A 56 8.93 -11.94 -18.32
N GLY A 57 9.26 -13.18 -17.97
CA GLY A 57 10.58 -13.78 -18.23
C GLY A 57 10.67 -15.28 -17.90
N PRO A 58 11.45 -16.08 -18.65
CA PRO A 58 11.44 -17.55 -18.58
C PRO A 58 12.08 -18.11 -17.28
N PRO A 59 11.83 -19.39 -16.93
CA PRO A 59 12.00 -19.91 -15.58
C PRO A 59 13.48 -20.01 -15.16
N PRO A 60 13.81 -19.82 -13.87
CA PRO A 60 15.17 -19.99 -13.38
C PRO A 60 15.52 -21.48 -13.34
N GLN A 61 16.61 -21.81 -14.02
CA GLN A 61 17.22 -23.13 -14.04
C GLN A 61 17.89 -23.42 -12.69
N ALA A 62 17.61 -24.61 -12.16
CA ALA A 62 18.03 -25.07 -10.84
C ALA A 62 19.56 -25.19 -10.72
N ALA A 63 20.09 -24.70 -9.59
CA ALA A 63 21.34 -25.23 -9.03
C ALA A 63 21.00 -25.84 -7.67
N SER A 64 20.84 -27.16 -7.66
CA SER A 64 20.62 -27.99 -6.49
C SER A 64 21.84 -27.98 -5.56
N ALA A 65 21.60 -27.83 -4.27
CA ALA A 65 22.35 -28.55 -3.24
C ALA A 65 21.41 -28.86 -2.07
N THR A 66 20.81 -30.04 -2.16
CA THR A 66 20.12 -30.79 -1.12
C THR A 66 21.00 -30.92 0.13
N ASN A 67 20.48 -30.58 1.31
CA ASN A 67 20.30 -31.54 2.39
C ASN A 67 19.37 -31.03 3.50
N SER A 68 18.53 -31.96 3.92
CA SER A 68 17.34 -31.86 4.74
C SER A 68 17.57 -31.44 6.20
N ALA A 69 16.50 -30.82 6.73
CA ALA A 69 15.93 -30.98 8.07
C ALA A 69 16.84 -30.75 9.28
N THR A 70 16.50 -29.73 10.07
CA THR A 70 16.07 -29.89 11.47
C THR A 70 15.38 -28.61 11.92
N ALA A 71 14.22 -28.78 12.54
CA ALA A 71 13.48 -27.74 13.25
C ALA A 71 14.34 -27.15 14.37
N GLU A 72 14.30 -25.83 14.54
CA GLU A 72 13.95 -25.20 15.82
C GLU A 72 14.01 -23.67 15.71
N SER A 73 13.01 -23.07 16.35
CA SER A 73 12.97 -21.74 16.92
C SER A 73 14.28 -20.96 16.95
N SER A 74 14.22 -19.76 16.38
CA SER A 74 15.00 -18.64 16.87
C SER A 74 14.05 -17.44 17.00
N THR A 75 13.62 -17.22 18.24
CA THR A 75 12.97 -16.02 18.74
C THR A 75 13.92 -14.84 18.60
N ASP A 76 13.56 -13.94 17.69
CA ASP A 76 13.99 -12.54 17.70
C ASP A 76 12.73 -11.73 17.45
N SER A 77 12.55 -10.59 18.14
CA SER A 77 11.29 -9.83 18.29
C SER A 77 10.71 -9.25 17.00
N GLN A 78 10.34 -10.12 16.08
CA GLN A 78 9.42 -9.90 14.98
C GLN A 78 8.15 -10.67 15.36
N GLY A 79 7.02 -9.98 15.52
CA GLY A 79 5.74 -10.66 15.67
C GLY A 79 5.58 -11.72 14.59
N SER A 80 4.91 -12.84 14.92
CA SER A 80 4.63 -13.90 13.95
C SER A 80 4.07 -13.31 12.66
N ASP A 81 4.25 -13.98 11.52
CA ASP A 81 3.69 -13.51 10.25
C ASP A 81 2.18 -13.26 10.35
N ASP A 82 1.50 -14.05 11.18
CA ASP A 82 0.10 -13.83 11.52
C ASP A 82 -0.15 -12.52 12.28
N GLN A 83 0.69 -12.19 13.26
CA GLN A 83 0.59 -10.94 14.01
C GLN A 83 0.88 -9.73 13.12
N LYS A 84 1.85 -9.82 12.21
CA LYS A 84 2.13 -8.77 11.22
C LYS A 84 0.92 -8.56 10.31
N MET A 85 0.40 -9.65 9.74
CA MET A 85 -0.78 -9.61 8.87
C MET A 85 -2.01 -9.02 9.59
N CYS A 86 -2.28 -9.43 10.83
CA CYS A 86 -3.40 -8.91 11.59
C CYS A 86 -3.21 -7.44 11.98
N SER A 87 -2.00 -7.04 12.37
CA SER A 87 -1.70 -5.64 12.69
C SER A 87 -1.90 -4.74 11.46
N GLU A 88 -1.51 -5.23 10.29
CA GLU A 88 -1.66 -4.51 9.03
C GLU A 88 -3.13 -4.42 8.59
N ALA A 89 -3.88 -5.51 8.71
CA ALA A 89 -5.33 -5.48 8.50
C ALA A 89 -5.99 -4.41 9.37
N MET A 90 -5.57 -4.32 10.62
CA MET A 90 -6.10 -3.34 11.55
C MET A 90 -5.71 -1.91 11.23
N ARG A 91 -4.46 -1.70 10.80
CA ARG A 91 -3.98 -0.41 10.31
C ARG A 91 -4.84 0.10 9.16
N TRP A 92 -5.13 -0.75 8.19
CA TRP A 92 -5.98 -0.40 7.05
C TRP A 92 -7.43 -0.12 7.47
N THR A 93 -8.03 -0.97 8.31
CA THR A 93 -9.40 -0.76 8.81
C THR A 93 -9.53 0.55 9.59
N ALA A 94 -8.54 0.91 10.40
CA ALA A 94 -8.54 2.16 11.16
C ALA A 94 -8.50 3.42 10.27
N ILE A 95 -7.98 3.31 9.05
CA ILE A 95 -7.98 4.38 8.05
C ILE A 95 -9.29 4.38 7.25
N ASP A 96 -9.74 3.21 6.83
CA ASP A 96 -10.85 3.08 5.89
C ASP A 96 -12.20 3.42 6.52
N LEU A 97 -12.45 2.98 7.76
CA LEU A 97 -13.75 3.22 8.41
C LEU A 97 -14.09 4.70 8.62
N PRO A 98 -13.19 5.57 9.14
CA PRO A 98 -13.46 7.00 9.21
C PRO A 98 -13.72 7.63 7.84
N ASN A 99 -12.90 7.28 6.83
CA ASN A 99 -13.07 7.79 5.46
C ASN A 99 -14.45 7.40 4.88
N LEU A 100 -14.90 6.17 5.12
CA LEU A 100 -16.22 5.72 4.67
C LEU A 100 -17.37 6.44 5.38
N LYS A 101 -17.23 6.74 6.69
CA LYS A 101 -18.21 7.53 7.44
C LYS A 101 -18.29 8.96 6.91
N GLU A 102 -17.14 9.57 6.56
CA GLU A 102 -17.07 10.88 5.93
C GLU A 102 -17.75 10.89 4.56
N ILE A 103 -17.42 9.94 3.68
CA ILE A 103 -18.06 9.79 2.36
C ILE A 103 -19.57 9.60 2.49
N ALA A 104 -20.04 8.80 3.46
CA ALA A 104 -21.46 8.66 3.74
C ALA A 104 -22.10 9.99 4.17
N GLY A 105 -21.40 10.79 4.97
CA GLY A 105 -21.81 12.12 5.39
C GLY A 105 -21.95 13.08 4.21
N GLU A 106 -20.96 13.12 3.32
CA GLU A 106 -21.02 13.95 2.11
C GLU A 106 -22.17 13.54 1.18
N ARG A 107 -22.34 12.24 0.95
CA ARG A 107 -23.42 11.71 0.13
C ARG A 107 -24.79 12.08 0.70
N LYS A 108 -24.95 12.06 2.03
CA LYS A 108 -26.17 12.58 2.67
C LYS A 108 -26.36 14.08 2.41
N GLN A 109 -25.30 14.89 2.55
CA GLN A 109 -25.38 16.34 2.31
C GLN A 109 -25.75 16.68 0.87
N ARG A 110 -25.26 15.91 -0.11
CA ARG A 110 -25.61 16.06 -1.53
C ARG A 110 -26.99 15.49 -1.90
N GLY A 111 -27.66 14.80 -0.99
CA GLY A 111 -28.95 14.15 -1.23
C GLY A 111 -28.87 12.79 -1.91
N ASP A 112 -27.67 12.21 -2.06
CA ASP A 112 -27.43 10.88 -2.64
C ASP A 112 -27.84 9.74 -1.69
N LEU A 113 -28.02 10.05 -0.39
CA LEU A 113 -28.48 9.13 0.66
C LEU A 113 -29.62 9.75 1.44
N THR A 114 -30.67 8.97 1.71
CA THR A 114 -31.70 9.37 2.68
C THR A 114 -31.14 9.33 4.11
N SER A 115 -31.79 10.03 5.05
CA SER A 115 -31.41 9.98 6.47
C SER A 115 -31.38 8.56 7.04
N GLU A 116 -32.30 7.69 6.58
CA GLU A 116 -32.37 6.30 7.03
C GLU A 116 -31.22 5.47 6.46
N GLN A 117 -30.94 5.61 5.15
CA GLN A 117 -29.80 4.93 4.52
C GLN A 117 -28.47 5.36 5.13
N TYR A 118 -28.30 6.65 5.41
CA TYR A 118 -27.12 7.15 6.11
C TYR A 118 -26.98 6.51 7.50
N LYS A 119 -28.07 6.47 8.28
CA LYS A 119 -28.05 5.87 9.62
C LYS A 119 -27.67 4.39 9.56
N GLN A 120 -28.24 3.64 8.62
CA GLN A 120 -27.91 2.23 8.39
C GLN A 120 -26.43 2.05 7.99
N ALA A 121 -25.91 2.90 7.11
CA ALA A 121 -24.51 2.86 6.70
C ALA A 121 -23.56 3.12 7.89
N ILE A 122 -23.84 4.14 8.71
CA ILE A 122 -23.04 4.43 9.90
C ILE A 122 -23.09 3.27 10.89
N GLN A 123 -24.28 2.71 11.15
CA GLN A 123 -24.43 1.56 12.04
C GLN A 123 -23.63 0.33 11.56
N ALA A 124 -23.66 0.03 10.26
CA ALA A 124 -22.88 -1.08 9.69
C ALA A 124 -21.36 -0.84 9.82
N LEU A 125 -20.90 0.40 9.61
CA LEU A 125 -19.49 0.76 9.77
C LEU A 125 -19.04 0.72 11.24
N ASP A 126 -19.90 1.11 12.18
CA ASP A 126 -19.65 1.00 13.62
C ASP A 126 -19.57 -0.47 14.06
N GLN A 127 -20.48 -1.32 13.55
CA GLN A 127 -20.44 -2.75 13.81
C GLN A 127 -19.16 -3.38 13.28
N ALA A 128 -18.77 -3.08 12.03
CA ALA A 128 -17.52 -3.55 11.46
C ALA A 128 -16.31 -3.12 12.29
N GLN A 129 -16.30 -1.90 12.84
CA GLN A 129 -15.24 -1.42 13.73
C GLN A 129 -15.11 -2.28 14.99
N SER A 130 -16.23 -2.73 15.55
CA SER A 130 -16.26 -3.52 16.78
C SER A 130 -15.87 -4.99 16.57
N GLU A 131 -16.14 -5.53 15.38
CA GLU A 131 -15.89 -6.94 15.06
C GLU A 131 -14.46 -7.16 14.56
N ILE A 132 -13.91 -6.23 13.77
CA ILE A 132 -12.56 -6.34 13.23
C ILE A 132 -11.58 -5.97 14.34
N THR A 133 -10.96 -6.99 14.94
CA THR A 133 -10.03 -6.84 16.07
C THR A 133 -8.78 -7.70 15.87
N LEU A 134 -7.67 -7.31 16.52
CA LEU A 134 -6.44 -8.10 16.48
C LEU A 134 -6.66 -9.51 17.03
N GLN A 135 -7.38 -9.63 18.15
CA GLN A 135 -7.67 -10.94 18.75
C GLN A 135 -8.60 -11.78 17.87
N GLY A 136 -9.64 -11.16 17.30
CA GLY A 136 -10.53 -11.84 16.33
C GLY A 136 -9.72 -12.36 15.14
N CYS A 137 -8.83 -11.54 14.58
CA CYS A 137 -7.95 -11.93 13.48
C CYS A 137 -7.04 -13.12 13.81
N LEU A 138 -6.43 -13.11 14.99
CA LEU A 138 -5.52 -14.20 15.42
C LEU A 138 -6.26 -15.50 15.73
N ALA A 139 -7.51 -15.42 16.19
CA ALA A 139 -8.38 -16.58 16.43
C ALA A 139 -9.11 -17.06 15.17
N SER A 140 -9.17 -16.22 14.12
CA SER A 140 -9.93 -16.50 12.90
C SER A 140 -9.33 -17.65 12.09
N THR A 141 -10.22 -18.39 11.41
CA THR A 141 -9.84 -19.43 10.45
C THR A 141 -10.77 -19.36 9.23
N GLY A 142 -10.44 -20.11 8.17
CA GLY A 142 -11.30 -20.20 6.97
C GLY A 142 -11.57 -18.83 6.33
N LYS A 143 -12.84 -18.56 6.02
CA LYS A 143 -13.26 -17.34 5.29
C LYS A 143 -12.95 -16.05 6.05
N GLU A 144 -13.09 -16.06 7.38
CA GLU A 144 -12.81 -14.88 8.20
C GLU A 144 -11.31 -14.53 8.15
N ARG A 145 -10.44 -15.55 8.20
CA ARG A 145 -8.99 -15.38 8.01
C ARG A 145 -8.65 -14.81 6.64
N GLU A 146 -9.33 -15.27 5.59
CA GLU A 146 -9.16 -14.72 4.23
C GLU A 146 -9.61 -13.26 4.12
N GLN A 147 -10.68 -12.88 4.82
CA GLN A 147 -11.10 -11.47 4.91
C GLN A 147 -10.02 -10.62 5.57
N TYR A 148 -9.42 -11.07 6.68
CA TYR A 148 -8.29 -10.35 7.30
C TYR A 148 -7.05 -10.30 6.40
N LYS A 149 -6.75 -11.35 5.63
CA LYS A 149 -5.68 -11.32 4.63
C LYS A 149 -5.95 -10.26 3.55
N CYS A 150 -7.17 -10.22 3.02
CA CYS A 150 -7.59 -9.19 2.07
C CYS A 150 -7.40 -7.77 2.66
N LEU A 151 -7.85 -7.56 3.90
CA LEU A 151 -7.69 -6.29 4.60
C LEU A 151 -6.24 -5.90 4.79
N SER A 152 -5.36 -6.87 5.12
CA SER A 152 -3.92 -6.63 5.25
C SER A 152 -3.26 -6.19 3.95
N GLY A 153 -3.86 -6.54 2.80
CA GLY A 153 -3.45 -6.07 1.48
C GLY A 153 -3.96 -4.66 1.12
N GLY A 154 -4.75 -4.02 1.98
CA GLY A 154 -5.23 -2.64 1.79
C GLY A 154 -6.38 -2.49 0.78
N ALA A 155 -7.07 -3.57 0.42
CA ALA A 155 -8.18 -3.50 -0.54
C ALA A 155 -9.43 -2.77 -0.01
N GLY A 156 -9.49 -2.49 1.29
CA GLY A 156 -10.60 -1.78 1.94
C GLY A 156 -11.70 -2.71 2.45
N VAL A 157 -12.44 -2.25 3.46
CA VAL A 157 -13.42 -3.06 4.20
C VAL A 157 -14.62 -3.43 3.34
N LEU A 158 -15.06 -2.55 2.44
CA LEU A 158 -16.20 -2.83 1.54
C LEU A 158 -15.85 -3.90 0.49
N VAL A 159 -14.59 -3.96 0.04
CA VAL A 159 -14.13 -4.99 -0.91
C VAL A 159 -14.01 -6.32 -0.18
N CYS A 160 -13.29 -6.33 0.94
CA CYS A 160 -12.97 -7.56 1.66
C CYS A 160 -14.16 -8.20 2.36
N SER A 161 -15.20 -7.43 2.69
CA SER A 161 -16.48 -7.97 3.19
C SER A 161 -17.42 -8.46 2.07
N GLY A 162 -17.09 -8.20 0.81
CA GLY A 162 -17.97 -8.50 -0.34
C GLY A 162 -19.15 -7.53 -0.50
N ALA A 163 -19.26 -6.49 0.33
CA ALA A 163 -20.35 -5.51 0.29
C ALA A 163 -20.39 -4.70 -1.03
N LEU A 164 -19.25 -4.55 -1.71
CA LEU A 164 -19.20 -3.93 -3.05
C LEU A 164 -19.90 -4.75 -4.15
N GLY A 165 -19.98 -6.07 -3.99
CA GLY A 165 -20.66 -6.95 -4.96
C GLY A 165 -22.19 -6.91 -4.89
N THR A 166 -22.75 -6.34 -3.82
CA THR A 166 -24.20 -6.31 -3.56
C THR A 166 -24.87 -4.98 -3.92
N LEU A 167 -24.11 -3.99 -4.43
CA LEU A 167 -24.59 -2.65 -4.78
C LEU A 167 -25.04 -2.54 -6.26
N ASN A 168 -25.75 -3.56 -6.77
CA ASN A 168 -26.29 -3.57 -8.14
C ASN A 168 -27.80 -3.37 -8.14
#